data_AF-A0A383U3D8-F1
#
_entry.id   AF-A0A383U3D8-F1
#
_cell.length_a   1.000
_cell.length_b   1.000
_cell.length_c   1.000
_cell.angle_alpha   90.00
_cell.angle_beta   90.00
_cell.angle_gamma   90.00
#
_symmetry.space_group_name_H-M   'P 1'
#
loop_
_entity.id
_entity.type
_entity.pdbx_description
1 polymer ?
#
loop_
_entity_poly.entity_id
_entity_poly.type
_entity_poly.pdbx_seq_one_letter_code
_entity_poly.pdbx_strand_id
1 'polypeptide(L)' 'MKAEKNNYIFQVDDTVLVAPQVTGEKDWIEAKITEIEDNPFIGTVINVITPEGIIFFEKPDMFKPLIKKNT' A
#
# COMPACT_ATOMS: atom_id res chain seq x y z
N MET A 1 -8.24 -14.54 22.22
CA MET A 1 -8.07 -13.15 21.78
C MET A 1 -8.55 -13.07 20.34
N LYS A 2 -9.62 -12.32 20.06
CA LYS A 2 -10.10 -12.11 18.69
C LYS A 2 -9.22 -11.00 18.11
N ALA A 3 -8.45 -11.29 17.06
CA ALA A 3 -7.76 -10.24 16.32
C ALA A 3 -8.82 -9.26 15.80
N GLU A 4 -8.70 -7.99 16.17
CA GLU A 4 -9.52 -6.94 15.61
C GLU A 4 -9.30 -6.95 14.10
N LYS A 5 -10.38 -7.12 13.32
CA LYS A 5 -10.35 -6.96 11.87
C LYS A 5 -9.97 -5.50 11.62
N ASN A 6 -8.69 -5.24 11.37
CA ASN A 6 -8.25 -3.97 10.83
C ASN A 6 -8.97 -3.78 9.49
N ASN A 7 -9.98 -2.91 9.47
CA ASN A 7 -10.62 -2.44 8.24
C ASN A 7 -9.60 -1.59 7.48
N TYR A 8 -8.64 -2.24 6.82
CA TYR A 8 -7.76 -1.53 5.91
C TYR A 8 -8.59 -0.97 4.74
N ILE A 9 -8.47 0.34 4.51
CA ILE A 9 -9.21 1.11 3.50
C ILE A 9 -8.48 1.02 2.16
N PHE A 10 -7.93 -0.15 1.81
CA PHE A 10 -7.17 -0.35 0.59
C PHE A 10 -7.87 -1.36 -0.30
N GLN A 11 -7.99 -1.03 -1.58
CA GLN A 11 -8.56 -1.86 -2.62
C GLN A 11 -7.60 -1.91 -3.81
N VAL A 12 -7.67 -2.99 -4.59
CA VAL A 12 -7.02 -3.05 -5.90
C VAL A 12 -7.50 -1.86 -6.73
N ASP A 13 -6.59 -1.30 -7.51
CA ASP A 13 -6.74 -0.06 -8.28
C ASP A 13 -6.67 1.26 -7.52
N ASP A 14 -6.63 1.28 -6.19
CA ASP A 14 -6.37 2.50 -5.42
C ASP A 14 -4.99 3.08 -5.73
N THR A 15 -4.90 4.40 -5.80
CA THR A 15 -3.61 5.10 -5.74
C THR A 15 -3.26 5.39 -4.28
N VAL A 16 -2.06 5.00 -3.89
CA VAL A 16 -1.53 5.17 -2.53
C VAL A 16 -0.17 5.84 -2.57
N LEU A 17 0.24 6.35 -1.42
CA LEU A 17 1.60 6.81 -1.19
C LEU A 17 2.40 5.69 -0.53
N VAL A 18 3.58 5.37 -1.10
CA VAL A 18 4.51 4.35 -0.61
C VAL A 18 5.61 5.00 0.23
N ALA A 19 5.94 4.41 1.38
CA ALA A 19 6.90 4.96 2.31
C ALA A 19 8.34 5.04 1.73
N PRO A 20 9.10 6.10 2.04
CA PRO A 20 10.55 6.22 1.75
C PRO A 20 11.40 4.99 2.10
N GLN A 21 11.07 4.32 3.21
CA GLN A 21 11.80 3.13 3.67
C GLN A 21 11.62 1.89 2.79
N VAL A 22 10.55 1.85 1.99
CA VAL A 22 10.30 0.79 1.00
C VAL A 22 10.97 1.14 -0.33
N THR A 23 10.96 2.42 -0.69
CA THR A 23 11.36 2.88 -2.03
C THR A 23 12.82 3.32 -2.11
N GLY A 24 13.44 3.66 -0.97
CA GLY A 24 14.76 4.31 -0.92
C GLY A 24 14.73 5.80 -1.27
N GLU A 25 13.56 6.36 -1.57
CA GLU A 25 13.39 7.77 -1.92
C GLU A 25 13.37 8.67 -0.69
N LYS A 26 13.48 9.99 -0.90
CA LYS A 26 13.38 10.96 0.20
C LYS A 26 11.94 11.18 0.66
N ASP A 27 11.02 11.17 -0.29
CA ASP A 27 9.61 11.48 -0.08
C ASP A 27 8.73 10.27 -0.37
N TRP A 28 7.48 10.35 0.10
CA TRP A 28 6.48 9.35 -0.24
C TRP A 28 6.11 9.47 -1.71
N ILE A 29 6.07 8.35 -2.43
CA ILE A 29 5.78 8.35 -3.87
C ILE A 29 4.43 7.70 -4.17
N GLU A 30 3.80 8.12 -5.26
CA GLU A 30 2.54 7.54 -5.70
C GLU A 30 2.75 6.19 -6.39
N ALA A 31 1.91 5.22 -6.05
CA ALA A 31 1.83 3.93 -6.74
C ALA A 31 0.39 3.43 -6.73
N LYS A 32 0.06 2.53 -7.67
CA LYS A 32 -1.26 1.92 -7.80
C LYS A 32 -1.24 0.51 -7.21
N ILE A 33 -2.22 0.17 -6.37
CA ILE A 33 -2.37 -1.18 -5.84
C ILE A 33 -2.73 -2.15 -6.97
N THR A 34 -1.93 -3.21 -7.13
CA THR A 34 -2.17 -4.28 -8.11
C THR A 34 -2.74 -5.53 -7.46
N GLU A 35 -2.41 -5.79 -6.20
CA GLU A 35 -2.84 -6.98 -5.47
C GLU A 35 -2.81 -6.75 -3.95
N ILE A 36 -3.74 -7.40 -3.25
CA ILE A 36 -3.79 -7.47 -1.79
C ILE A 36 -3.85 -8.95 -1.43
N GLU A 37 -2.76 -9.46 -0.84
CA GLU A 37 -2.61 -10.87 -0.46
C GLU A 37 -2.80 -11.02 1.06
N ASP A 38 -3.49 -12.07 1.51
CA ASP A 38 -3.51 -12.47 2.92
C ASP A 38 -2.47 -13.58 3.13
N ASN A 39 -1.25 -13.20 3.51
CA ASN A 39 -0.17 -14.15 3.67
C ASN A 39 -0.26 -14.86 5.04
N PRO A 40 -0.19 -16.20 5.10
CA PRO A 40 -0.41 -16.96 6.34
C PRO A 40 0.67 -16.75 7.41
N PHE A 41 1.83 -16.18 7.07
CA PHE A 41 2.94 -15.97 8.01
C PHE A 41 3.04 -14.53 8.50
N ILE A 42 2.86 -13.56 7.60
CA ILE A 42 3.10 -12.14 7.89
C ILE A 42 1.83 -11.28 7.92
N GLY A 43 0.69 -11.86 7.54
CA GLY A 43 -0.60 -11.17 7.43
C GLY A 43 -0.78 -10.50 6.06
N THR A 44 -1.59 -9.44 6.01
CA THR A 44 -1.88 -8.73 4.77
C THR A 44 -0.62 -8.11 4.15
N VAL A 45 -0.44 -8.29 2.83
CA VAL A 45 0.60 -7.67 2.01
C VAL A 45 -0.06 -6.94 0.84
N ILE A 46 0.42 -5.74 0.54
CA ILE A 46 -0.07 -4.93 -0.57
C ILE A 46 1.04 -4.84 -1.62
N ASN A 47 0.73 -5.23 -2.85
CA ASN A 47 1.59 -5.04 -4.02
C ASN A 47 1.15 -3.78 -4.76
N VAL A 48 2.12 -2.95 -5.16
CA VAL A 48 1.88 -1.71 -5.90
C VAL A 48 2.83 -1.57 -7.09
N ILE A 49 2.40 -0.81 -8.09
CA ILE A 49 3.23 -0.42 -9.25
C ILE A 49 3.28 1.10 -9.40
N THR A 50 4.46 1.68 -9.57
CA THR A 50 4.63 3.12 -9.85
C THR A 50 4.31 3.43 -11.32
N PRO A 51 4.08 4.71 -11.69
CA PRO A 51 3.93 5.10 -13.10
C PRO A 51 5.10 4.70 -14.01
N GLU A 52 6.31 4.60 -13.46
CA GLU A 52 7.54 4.17 -14.14
C GLU A 52 7.65 2.64 -14.27
N GLY A 53 6.70 1.89 -13.72
CA GLY A 53 6.66 0.43 -13.78
C GLY A 53 7.48 -0.28 -12.68
N ILE A 54 7.89 0.44 -11.63
CA ILE A 54 8.62 -0.16 -10.50
C ILE A 54 7.60 -0.81 -9.56
N ILE A 55 7.88 -2.04 -9.12
CA ILE A 55 6.99 -2.81 -8.25
C ILE A 55 7.54 -2.78 -6.82
N PHE A 56 6.65 -2.52 -5.86
CA PHE A 56 6.92 -2.62 -4.42
C PHE A 56 5.87 -3.48 -3.75
N PHE A 57 6.23 -4.13 -2.64
CA PHE A 57 5.30 -4.87 -1.80
C PHE A 57 5.69 -4.74 -0.33
N GLU A 58 4.71 -4.51 0.54
CA GLU A 58 4.93 -4.50 1.99
C GLU A 58 3.60 -4.59 2.76
N LYS A 59 3.67 -4.61 4.09
CA LYS A 59 2.51 -4.50 4.98
C LYS A 59 1.77 -3.16 4.85
N PRO A 60 0.45 -3.13 5.14
CA PRO A 60 -0.38 -1.93 4.99
C PRO A 60 0.11 -0.66 5.69
N ASP A 61 0.89 -0.77 6.77
CA ASP A 61 1.43 0.37 7.53
C ASP A 61 2.51 1.17 6.77
N MET A 62 3.05 0.61 5.68
CA MET A 62 3.98 1.29 4.78
C MET A 62 3.28 2.10 3.67
N PHE A 63 1.95 2.16 3.69
CA PHE A 63 1.15 2.87 2.70
C PHE A 63 0.25 3.90 3.36
N LYS A 64 -0.03 4.99 2.63
CA LYS A 64 -1.06 5.97 3.00
C LYS A 64 -2.07 6.11 1.86
N PRO A 65 -3.37 6.26 2.17
CA PRO A 65 -4.36 6.58 1.14
C PRO A 65 -4.04 7.93 0.51
N LEU A 66 -4.07 8.01 -0.81
CA LEU A 66 -3.99 9.28 -1.51
C LEU A 66 -5.37 9.95 -1.43
N ILE A 67 -5.62 10.74 -0.37
CA ILE A 67 -6.87 11.51 -0.26
C ILE A 67 -6.86 12.58 -1.36
N LYS A 68 -7.55 12.31 -2.48
CA LYS A 68 -7.88 13.35 -3.44
C LYS A 68 -8.90 14.27 -2.78
N LYS A 69 -8.49 15.50 -2.43
CA LYS A 69 -9.45 16.55 -2.11
C LYS A 69 -10.29 16.78 -3.37
N ASN A 70 -11.55 16.36 -3.34
CA ASN A 70 -12.52 16.74 -4.37
C ASN A 70 -12.48 18.28 -4.45
N THR A 71 -11.96 18.80 -5.56
CA THR A 71 -11.94 20.22 -5.90
C THR A 71 -13.11 20.48 -6.83
#